data_AF-A0A4Y2M0J0-F1
#
_entry.id   AF-A0A4Y2M0J0-F1
#
_cell.length_a   1.000
_cell.length_b   1.000
_cell.length_c   1.000
_cell.angle_alpha   90.00
_cell.angle_beta   90.00
_cell.angle_gamma   90.00
#
_symmetry.space_group_name_H-M   'P 1'
#
loop_
_entity.id
_entity.type
_entity.pdbx_description
1 polymer ?
#
loop_
_entity_poly.entity_id
_entity_poly.type
_entity_poly.pdbx_seq_one_letter_code
_entity_poly.pdbx_strand_id
1 'polypeptide(L)'
;MDDILTGSNSLENTKELQTQLVQLLGRGGMTLHKWCSNNESLLNKIQNSGDYQFTNPAEMKPVKTLGVLWKPNNDCFSFKVTISQQHSYTKRSVLSDVSRIYDPLGLIGPIVSKAKIFMQRLWLLKLGWDEPLSEDVTRAWIAFVSLLPCIEQLEIPRYSPSDNRVIIHGFADASTAAYGAAIYMQCPSIESKSTYLLCSKSRVAPIKPVTIPRLELCAPLLLSQLTQKGVVPKSGPISSDEYKDAEVCMLRWAQAQDFSSEIQTISKGKQLSDNATNFVGAQAELKKLHNLINYPDANLSNFLASDAIKWKFIPPVSPNFGGLWEAGVKSFKYHFRRAIGNANLTYEEFNTVTVEIEGILNSRPVTEISSDINDLEALTPGHFLTRRPINTVAEPESINVSDNRLSRWQRVEKLTQHIWKRWSSDYLNHFQQRHKWQFVKNNVKPGMMVILKEDNLPKCKWALGRIIDVIPGKDGYVRVVNVRTANGTLKRPISKVCLLPVKTDN
;
A
#
# COMPACT_ATOMS: atom_id res chain seq x y z
N MET A 1 12.20 17.54 -19.58
CA MET A 1 10.77 17.70 -19.28
C MET A 1 10.58 19.17 -19.48
N ASP A 2 9.95 19.52 -20.59
CA ASP A 2 10.16 20.82 -21.25
C ASP A 2 8.97 21.75 -20.99
N ASP A 3 7.97 21.25 -20.26
CA ASP A 3 6.76 21.95 -19.86
C ASP A 3 6.81 22.30 -18.37
N ILE A 4 6.33 23.51 -18.03
CA ILE A 4 6.17 23.97 -16.65
C ILE A 4 4.68 24.08 -16.34
N LEU A 5 4.27 23.47 -15.24
CA LEU A 5 2.89 23.48 -14.76
C LEU A 5 2.83 24.13 -13.39
N THR A 6 2.11 25.25 -13.30
CA THR A 6 1.96 26.00 -12.06
C THR A 6 0.63 26.77 -12.07
N GLY A 7 0.18 27.21 -10.90
CA GLY A 7 -1.06 27.97 -10.74
C GLY A 7 -1.21 28.52 -9.33
N SER A 8 -2.20 29.39 -9.13
CA SER A 8 -2.55 29.95 -7.83
C SER A 8 -4.07 30.06 -7.68
N ASN A 9 -4.53 30.29 -6.45
CA ASN A 9 -5.94 30.48 -6.11
C ASN A 9 -6.45 31.89 -6.49
N SER A 10 -5.56 32.82 -6.85
CA SER A 10 -5.94 34.17 -7.29
C SER A 10 -5.29 34.53 -8.64
N LEU A 11 -6.01 35.33 -9.41
CA LEU A 11 -5.53 35.82 -10.70
C LEU A 11 -4.28 36.72 -10.54
N GLU A 12 -4.24 37.53 -9.49
CA GLU A 12 -3.12 38.44 -9.21
C GLU A 12 -1.84 37.67 -8.89
N ASN A 13 -1.91 36.71 -7.97
CA ASN A 13 -0.76 35.86 -7.62
C ASN A 13 -0.30 35.05 -8.84
N THR A 14 -1.22 34.59 -9.67
CA THR A 14 -0.88 33.86 -10.91
C THR A 14 -0.15 34.77 -11.91
N LYS A 15 -0.56 36.04 -12.05
CA LYS A 15 0.14 37.03 -12.89
C LYS A 15 1.55 37.35 -12.35
N GLU A 16 1.68 37.46 -11.04
CA GLU A 16 2.99 37.67 -10.40
C GLU A 16 3.90 36.46 -10.64
N LEU A 17 3.42 35.25 -10.38
CA LEU A 17 4.14 33.99 -10.64
C LEU A 17 4.59 33.88 -12.10
N GLN A 18 3.71 34.19 -13.05
CA GLN A 18 4.04 34.22 -14.47
C GLN A 18 5.21 35.18 -14.75
N THR A 19 5.18 36.38 -14.18
CA THR A 19 6.23 37.39 -14.36
C THR A 19 7.56 36.93 -13.76
N GLN A 20 7.53 36.41 -12.53
CA GLN A 20 8.71 35.88 -11.84
C GLN A 20 9.33 34.71 -12.61
N LEU A 21 8.51 33.81 -13.15
CA LEU A 21 8.95 32.64 -13.94
C LEU A 21 9.66 33.07 -15.23
N VAL A 22 9.09 34.04 -15.96
CA VAL A 22 9.68 34.59 -17.19
C VAL A 22 11.03 35.24 -16.89
N GLN A 23 11.12 36.05 -15.83
CA GLN A 23 12.37 36.70 -15.45
C GLN A 23 13.44 35.69 -15.02
N LEU A 24 13.06 34.69 -14.22
CA LEU A 24 13.98 33.68 -13.71
C LEU A 24 14.59 32.85 -14.84
N LEU A 25 13.76 32.36 -15.76
CA LEU A 25 14.24 31.55 -16.90
C LEU A 25 14.97 32.41 -17.93
N GLY A 26 14.56 33.67 -18.11
CA GLY A 26 15.26 34.64 -18.94
C GLY A 26 16.71 34.87 -18.48
N ARG A 27 16.98 34.89 -17.17
CA ARG A 27 18.36 34.94 -16.63
C ARG A 27 19.21 33.73 -17.01
N GLY A 28 18.56 32.58 -17.23
CA GLY A 28 19.20 31.36 -17.71
C GLY A 28 19.24 31.24 -19.24
N GLY A 29 18.85 32.28 -19.99
CA GLY A 29 18.76 32.24 -21.45
C GLY A 29 17.63 31.35 -21.99
N MET A 30 16.67 30.96 -21.15
CA MET A 30 15.55 30.11 -21.51
C MET A 30 14.28 30.95 -21.71
N THR A 31 13.80 31.03 -22.94
CA THR A 31 12.57 31.73 -23.29
C THR A 31 11.36 30.80 -23.24
N LEU A 32 10.32 31.20 -22.51
CA LEU A 32 9.08 30.44 -22.43
C LEU A 32 8.19 30.73 -23.65
N HIS A 33 7.71 29.66 -24.28
CA HIS A 33 6.81 29.72 -25.43
C HIS A 33 5.56 28.85 -25.16
N LYS A 34 4.48 29.06 -25.92
CA LYS A 34 3.25 28.21 -25.92
C LYS A 34 2.48 28.18 -24.58
N TRP A 35 2.06 29.35 -24.11
CA TRP A 35 1.22 29.50 -22.92
C TRP A 35 -0.18 28.92 -23.09
N CYS A 36 -0.68 28.29 -22.03
CA CYS A 36 -2.05 27.78 -21.93
C CYS A 36 -2.59 28.07 -20.52
N SER A 37 -3.88 28.42 -20.41
CA SER A 37 -4.50 28.86 -19.16
C SER A 37 -6.01 28.58 -19.21
N ASN A 38 -6.61 28.29 -18.04
CA ASN A 38 -8.06 28.24 -17.86
C ASN A 38 -8.70 29.64 -17.71
N ASN A 39 -7.88 30.70 -17.63
CA ASN A 39 -8.34 32.08 -17.54
C ASN A 39 -7.72 32.94 -18.65
N GLU A 40 -8.56 33.56 -19.47
CA GLU A 40 -8.20 34.38 -20.63
C GLU A 40 -7.38 35.63 -20.26
N SER A 41 -7.63 36.21 -19.08
CA SER A 41 -6.92 37.42 -18.62
C SER A 41 -5.40 37.20 -18.42
N LEU A 42 -4.96 35.94 -18.34
CA LEU A 42 -3.54 35.57 -18.27
C LEU A 42 -2.87 35.48 -19.65
N LEU A 43 -3.65 35.36 -20.73
CA LEU A 43 -3.17 35.22 -22.10
C LEU A 43 -3.08 36.57 -22.82
N ASN A 44 -3.99 37.50 -22.51
CA ASN A 44 -4.08 38.81 -23.18
C ASN A 44 -2.81 39.68 -23.05
N LYS A 45 -2.05 39.57 -21.97
CA LYS A 45 -0.77 40.29 -21.81
C LYS A 45 0.36 39.75 -22.70
N ILE A 46 0.31 38.47 -23.06
CA ILE A 46 1.36 37.78 -23.83
C ILE A 46 1.12 37.91 -25.33
N GLN A 47 -0.15 38.05 -25.76
CA GLN A 47 -0.51 38.30 -27.16
C GLN A 47 0.13 39.57 -27.74
N ASN A 48 0.46 40.55 -26.90
CA ASN A 48 1.09 41.82 -27.33
C ASN A 48 2.63 41.73 -27.49
N SER A 49 3.25 40.57 -27.25
CA SER A 49 4.70 40.35 -27.36
C SER A 49 5.14 39.59 -28.62
N GLY A 50 4.59 40.01 -29.77
CA GLY A 50 5.34 40.02 -31.03
C GLY A 50 5.28 38.80 -31.95
N ASP A 51 5.36 37.55 -31.48
CA ASP A 51 5.73 36.45 -32.43
C ASP A 51 4.89 35.16 -32.38
N TYR A 52 3.80 35.07 -31.62
CA TYR A 52 3.04 33.81 -31.51
C TYR A 52 1.52 34.00 -31.49
N GLN A 53 0.85 33.37 -32.46
CA GLN A 53 -0.62 33.25 -32.51
C GLN A 53 -1.11 32.30 -31.41
N PHE A 54 -1.91 32.83 -30.49
CA PHE A 54 -2.68 32.04 -29.54
C PHE A 54 -4.06 31.75 -30.13
N THR A 55 -4.49 30.49 -30.12
CA THR A 55 -5.88 30.14 -30.46
C THR A 55 -6.84 30.79 -29.48
N ASN A 56 -7.87 31.41 -30.04
CA ASN A 56 -8.99 32.03 -29.34
C ASN A 56 -9.51 31.09 -28.22
N PRO A 57 -9.86 31.57 -27.02
CA PRO A 57 -10.31 30.72 -25.91
C PRO A 57 -11.53 29.85 -26.26
N ALA A 58 -12.44 30.36 -27.10
CA ALA A 58 -13.57 29.60 -27.63
C ALA A 58 -13.18 28.39 -28.50
N GLU A 59 -11.92 28.31 -28.95
CA GLU A 59 -11.36 27.25 -29.82
C GLU A 59 -10.18 26.50 -29.16
N MET A 60 -9.94 26.68 -27.86
CA MET A 60 -8.82 26.02 -27.16
C MET A 60 -9.00 24.49 -27.19
N LYS A 61 -8.23 23.83 -28.05
CA LYS A 61 -8.17 22.37 -28.16
C LYS A 61 -7.60 21.76 -26.87
N PRO A 62 -8.02 20.54 -26.49
CA PRO A 62 -7.43 19.83 -25.35
C PRO A 62 -5.90 19.74 -25.49
N VAL A 63 -5.18 20.13 -24.44
CA VAL A 63 -3.71 20.15 -24.41
C VAL A 63 -3.19 18.92 -23.66
N LYS A 64 -2.25 18.21 -24.26
CA LYS A 64 -1.60 17.07 -23.62
C LYS A 64 -0.62 17.57 -22.55
N THR A 65 -0.90 17.24 -21.31
CA THR A 65 -0.17 17.67 -20.12
C THR A 65 0.27 16.45 -19.33
N LEU A 66 1.59 16.18 -19.27
CA LEU A 66 2.17 14.99 -18.62
C LEU A 66 1.54 13.65 -19.05
N GLY A 67 1.07 13.56 -20.30
CA GLY A 67 0.45 12.34 -20.83
C GLY A 67 -1.07 12.25 -20.67
N VAL A 68 -1.72 13.16 -19.93
CA VAL A 68 -3.19 13.28 -19.81
C VAL A 68 -3.68 14.49 -20.63
N LEU A 69 -4.91 14.47 -21.14
CA LEU A 69 -5.45 15.66 -21.82
C LEU A 69 -6.14 16.58 -20.82
N TRP A 70 -5.81 17.87 -20.87
CA TRP A 70 -6.47 18.91 -20.10
C TRP A 70 -7.29 19.81 -21.02
N LYS A 71 -8.54 20.09 -20.64
CA LYS A 71 -9.46 21.02 -21.29
C LYS A 71 -9.45 22.34 -20.50
N PRO A 72 -8.75 23.39 -20.97
CA PRO A 72 -8.56 24.61 -20.18
C PRO A 72 -9.87 25.32 -19.87
N ASN A 73 -10.79 25.40 -20.83
CA ASN A 73 -12.05 26.13 -20.71
C ASN A 73 -12.94 25.64 -19.55
N ASN A 74 -13.04 24.31 -19.38
CA ASN A 74 -13.85 23.69 -18.33
C ASN A 74 -13.02 23.32 -17.10
N ASP A 75 -11.70 23.52 -17.16
CA ASP A 75 -10.71 23.07 -16.20
C ASP A 75 -10.85 21.58 -15.79
N CYS A 76 -11.01 20.71 -16.79
CA CYS A 76 -11.19 19.27 -16.60
C CYS A 76 -10.10 18.46 -17.29
N PHE A 77 -9.75 17.32 -16.70
CA PHE A 77 -9.03 16.25 -17.39
C PHE A 77 -9.98 15.44 -18.27
N SER A 78 -9.42 14.95 -19.37
CA SER A 78 -10.06 14.06 -20.34
C SER A 78 -9.03 13.04 -20.83
N PHE A 79 -9.51 11.97 -21.47
CA PHE A 79 -8.65 10.89 -21.97
C PHE A 79 -9.00 10.58 -23.40
N LYS A 80 -7.98 10.47 -24.24
CA LYS A 80 -8.11 10.05 -25.64
C LYS A 80 -7.24 8.84 -25.89
N VAL A 81 -7.88 7.72 -26.18
CA VAL A 81 -7.22 6.45 -26.45
C VAL A 81 -7.69 5.95 -27.81
N THR A 82 -6.82 6.05 -28.81
CA THR A 82 -7.09 5.53 -30.16
C THR A 82 -6.26 4.29 -30.39
N ILE A 83 -6.94 3.16 -30.61
CA ILE A 83 -6.31 1.88 -30.91
C ILE A 83 -6.87 1.40 -32.24
N SER A 84 -6.02 1.31 -33.25
CA SER A 84 -6.41 0.81 -34.57
C SER A 84 -6.74 -0.66 -34.49
N GLN A 85 -7.92 -1.05 -34.98
CA GLN A 85 -8.30 -2.45 -35.03
C GLN A 85 -7.40 -3.20 -36.02
N GLN A 86 -6.88 -4.35 -35.57
CA GLN A 86 -6.03 -5.23 -36.37
C GLN A 86 -6.81 -6.48 -36.79
N HIS A 87 -6.43 -7.06 -37.94
CA HIS A 87 -7.01 -8.33 -38.43
C HIS A 87 -6.62 -9.52 -37.55
N SER A 88 -5.48 -9.45 -36.88
CA SER A 88 -5.01 -10.45 -35.93
C SER A 88 -4.35 -9.75 -34.75
N TYR A 89 -4.58 -10.27 -33.55
CA TYR A 89 -3.93 -9.80 -32.34
C TYR A 89 -2.96 -10.85 -31.83
N THR A 90 -1.89 -10.40 -31.19
CA THR A 90 -0.94 -11.24 -30.46
C THR A 90 -0.84 -10.74 -29.03
N LYS A 91 -0.25 -11.54 -28.16
CA LYS A 91 0.05 -11.11 -26.78
C LYS A 91 0.87 -9.82 -26.75
N ARG A 92 1.80 -9.65 -27.69
CA ARG A 92 2.62 -8.43 -27.82
C ARG A 92 1.77 -7.22 -28.23
N SER A 93 0.88 -7.35 -29.21
CA SER A 93 0.05 -6.20 -29.64
C SER A 93 -0.92 -5.77 -28.53
N VAL A 94 -1.53 -6.73 -27.83
CA VAL A 94 -2.37 -6.45 -26.65
C VAL A 94 -1.59 -5.72 -25.55
N LEU A 95 -0.38 -6.16 -25.21
CA LEU A 95 0.44 -5.46 -24.20
C LEU A 95 0.78 -4.03 -24.60
N SER A 96 1.11 -3.81 -25.87
CA SER A 96 1.35 -2.49 -26.44
C SER A 96 0.10 -1.61 -26.29
N ASP A 97 -1.07 -2.15 -26.61
CA ASP A 97 -2.35 -1.46 -26.49
C ASP A 97 -2.73 -1.13 -25.04
N VAL A 98 -2.55 -2.06 -24.10
CA VAL A 98 -2.72 -1.82 -22.65
C VAL A 98 -1.81 -0.68 -22.19
N SER A 99 -0.57 -0.64 -22.68
CA SER A 99 0.42 0.39 -22.30
C SER A 99 0.11 1.77 -22.86
N ARG A 100 -0.70 1.86 -23.93
CA ARG A 100 -1.20 3.13 -24.48
C ARG A 100 -2.28 3.78 -23.60
N ILE A 101 -2.93 2.99 -22.73
CA ILE A 101 -3.90 3.51 -21.76
C ILE A 101 -3.14 4.13 -20.60
N TYR A 102 -2.74 5.39 -20.78
CA TYR A 102 -1.93 6.12 -19.81
C TYR A 102 -2.82 6.81 -18.76
N ASP A 103 -2.68 6.39 -17.50
CA ASP A 103 -3.44 6.91 -16.37
C ASP A 103 -2.55 7.00 -15.11
N PRO A 104 -1.81 8.10 -14.95
CA PRO A 104 -0.84 8.24 -13.86
C PRO A 104 -1.50 8.44 -12.49
N LEU A 105 -2.74 8.95 -12.46
CA LEU A 105 -3.49 9.25 -11.25
C LEU A 105 -4.51 8.16 -10.89
N GLY A 106 -4.72 7.18 -11.77
CA GLY A 106 -5.72 6.13 -11.57
C GLY A 106 -7.16 6.62 -11.76
N LEU A 107 -7.38 7.70 -12.51
CA LEU A 107 -8.70 8.28 -12.71
C LEU A 107 -9.63 7.41 -13.56
N ILE A 108 -9.06 6.58 -14.44
CA ILE A 108 -9.75 5.56 -15.23
C ILE A 108 -9.32 4.15 -14.79
N GLY A 109 -8.98 3.99 -13.51
CA GLY A 109 -8.50 2.77 -12.88
C GLY A 109 -9.30 1.50 -13.22
N PRO A 110 -10.65 1.51 -13.25
CA PRO A 110 -11.44 0.34 -13.64
C PRO A 110 -11.16 -0.16 -15.06
N ILE A 111 -10.88 0.75 -16.00
CA ILE A 111 -10.61 0.45 -17.41
C ILE A 111 -9.22 -0.18 -17.54
N VAL A 112 -8.22 0.46 -16.91
CA VAL A 112 -6.85 -0.06 -16.86
C VAL A 112 -6.82 -1.44 -16.19
N SER A 113 -7.63 -1.65 -15.16
CA SER A 113 -7.74 -2.95 -14.46
C SER A 113 -8.29 -4.03 -15.37
N LYS A 114 -9.38 -3.77 -16.11
CA LYS A 114 -9.92 -4.72 -17.09
C LYS A 114 -8.90 -5.08 -18.17
N ALA A 115 -8.15 -4.09 -18.67
CA ALA A 115 -7.10 -4.30 -19.67
C ALA A 115 -5.97 -5.21 -19.13
N LYS A 116 -5.52 -4.96 -17.89
CA LYS A 116 -4.48 -5.78 -17.24
C LYS A 116 -4.96 -7.18 -16.87
N ILE A 117 -6.22 -7.36 -16.46
CA ILE A 117 -6.83 -8.68 -16.22
C ILE A 117 -6.87 -9.47 -17.54
N PHE A 118 -7.22 -8.82 -18.66
CA PHE A 118 -7.16 -9.46 -19.97
C PHE A 118 -5.74 -9.94 -20.31
N MET A 119 -4.72 -9.11 -20.04
CA MET A 119 -3.32 -9.51 -20.21
C MET A 119 -2.95 -10.74 -19.37
N GLN A 120 -3.41 -10.80 -18.12
CA GLN A 120 -3.22 -11.96 -17.25
C GLN A 120 -3.89 -13.23 -17.81
N ARG A 121 -5.10 -13.11 -18.40
CA ARG A 121 -5.76 -14.22 -19.09
C ARG A 121 -4.90 -14.78 -20.21
N LEU A 122 -4.24 -13.93 -21.01
CA LEU A 122 -3.32 -14.38 -22.07
C LEU A 122 -2.09 -15.12 -21.51
N TRP A 123 -1.65 -14.80 -20.30
CA TRP A 123 -0.56 -15.50 -19.63
C TRP A 123 -1.00 -16.88 -19.14
N LEU A 124 -2.22 -16.98 -18.61
CA LEU A 124 -2.83 -18.26 -18.20
C LEU A 124 -3.03 -19.22 -19.36
N LEU A 125 -3.36 -18.70 -20.55
CA LEU A 125 -3.47 -19.48 -21.79
C LEU A 125 -2.12 -19.96 -22.35
N LYS A 126 -0.99 -19.54 -21.76
CA LYS A 126 0.38 -19.93 -22.16
C LYS A 126 0.76 -19.64 -23.63
N LEU A 127 0.09 -18.68 -24.27
CA LEU A 127 0.38 -18.28 -25.65
C LEU A 127 1.81 -17.73 -25.82
N GLY A 128 2.40 -17.87 -27.00
CA GLY A 128 3.61 -17.17 -27.41
C GLY A 128 3.41 -15.64 -27.47
N TRP A 129 4.50 -14.89 -27.60
CA TRP A 129 4.44 -13.42 -27.72
C TRP A 129 3.81 -12.97 -29.04
N ASP A 130 4.14 -13.67 -30.11
CA ASP A 130 3.77 -13.35 -31.49
C ASP A 130 2.79 -14.40 -32.08
N GLU A 131 2.27 -15.29 -31.22
CA GLU A 131 1.23 -16.25 -31.58
C GLU A 131 -0.13 -15.53 -31.71
N PRO A 132 -0.92 -15.82 -32.76
CA PRO A 132 -2.24 -15.22 -32.94
C PRO A 132 -3.22 -15.69 -31.86
N LEU A 133 -4.05 -14.77 -31.36
CA LEU A 133 -5.10 -15.09 -30.39
C LEU A 133 -6.22 -15.89 -31.06
N SER A 134 -6.82 -16.84 -30.34
CA SER A 134 -8.01 -17.56 -30.82
C SER A 134 -9.18 -16.61 -31.09
N GLU A 135 -10.10 -17.00 -31.98
CA GLU A 135 -11.22 -16.14 -32.39
C GLU A 135 -12.05 -15.62 -31.21
N ASP A 136 -12.33 -16.45 -30.20
CA ASP A 136 -13.10 -16.04 -29.03
C ASP A 136 -12.37 -15.02 -28.16
N VAL A 137 -11.05 -15.15 -28.02
CA VAL A 137 -10.22 -14.21 -27.25
C VAL A 137 -10.07 -12.90 -28.03
N THR A 138 -9.88 -12.96 -29.34
CA THR A 138 -9.85 -11.81 -30.25
C THR A 138 -11.17 -11.04 -30.20
N ARG A 139 -12.32 -11.73 -30.29
CA ARG A 139 -13.65 -11.11 -30.19
C ARG A 139 -13.84 -10.36 -28.88
N ALA A 140 -13.41 -10.95 -27.76
CA ALA A 140 -13.46 -10.30 -26.45
C ALA A 140 -12.54 -9.07 -26.35
N TRP A 141 -11.34 -9.12 -26.94
CA TRP A 141 -10.44 -7.96 -26.99
C TRP A 141 -11.01 -6.83 -27.84
N ILE A 142 -11.52 -7.14 -29.04
CA ILE A 142 -12.14 -6.16 -29.94
C ILE A 142 -13.33 -5.48 -29.25
N ALA A 143 -14.16 -6.26 -28.54
CA ALA A 143 -15.30 -5.71 -27.78
C ALA A 143 -14.85 -4.76 -26.65
N PHE A 144 -13.70 -4.99 -26.02
CA PHE A 144 -13.14 -4.06 -25.04
C PHE A 144 -12.61 -2.78 -25.74
N VAL A 145 -11.84 -2.95 -26.81
CA VAL A 145 -11.23 -1.84 -27.56
C VAL A 145 -12.27 -0.93 -28.20
N SER A 146 -13.39 -1.48 -28.68
CA SER A 146 -14.48 -0.70 -29.30
C SER A 146 -15.18 0.25 -28.31
N LEU A 147 -15.06 0.00 -27.00
CA LEU A 147 -15.62 0.85 -25.95
C LEU A 147 -14.65 1.94 -25.46
N LEU A 148 -13.35 1.85 -25.79
CA LEU A 148 -12.36 2.84 -25.36
C LEU A 148 -12.62 4.28 -25.86
N PRO A 149 -13.20 4.51 -27.06
CA PRO A 149 -13.58 5.86 -27.48
C PRO A 149 -14.58 6.54 -26.54
N CYS A 150 -15.40 5.79 -25.80
CA CYS A 150 -16.35 6.36 -24.84
C CYS A 150 -15.67 7.09 -23.67
N ILE A 151 -14.37 6.81 -23.42
CA ILE A 151 -13.61 7.48 -22.35
C ILE A 151 -13.40 8.96 -22.66
N GLU A 152 -13.43 9.37 -23.94
CA GLU A 152 -13.34 10.79 -24.33
C GLU A 152 -14.50 11.64 -23.79
N GLN A 153 -15.63 10.99 -23.44
CA GLN A 153 -16.80 11.64 -22.84
C GLN A 153 -16.62 11.92 -21.35
N LEU A 154 -15.62 11.31 -20.70
CA LEU A 154 -15.37 11.51 -19.28
C LEU A 154 -14.64 12.85 -19.05
N GLU A 155 -15.26 13.71 -18.26
CA GLU A 155 -14.66 14.96 -17.79
C GLU A 155 -14.47 14.92 -16.27
N ILE A 156 -13.22 15.01 -15.83
CA ILE A 156 -12.88 14.95 -14.41
C ILE A 156 -12.34 16.31 -14.00
N PRO A 157 -12.98 17.02 -13.05
CA PRO A 157 -12.49 18.32 -12.59
C PRO A 157 -11.04 18.25 -12.12
N ARG A 158 -10.17 19.10 -12.66
CA ARG A 158 -8.75 19.18 -12.25
C ARG A 158 -8.62 19.87 -10.89
N TYR A 159 -9.42 20.92 -10.70
CA TYR A 159 -9.40 21.77 -9.52
C TYR A 159 -10.68 21.60 -8.71
N SER A 160 -10.55 21.72 -7.40
CA SER A 160 -11.68 21.76 -6.48
C SER A 160 -11.51 22.98 -5.57
N PRO A 161 -12.48 23.88 -5.52
CA PRO A 161 -12.42 25.08 -4.70
C PRO A 161 -12.80 24.72 -3.27
N SER A 162 -11.85 24.77 -2.34
CA SER A 162 -12.22 24.92 -0.93
C SER A 162 -11.14 25.61 -0.12
N ASP A 163 -11.49 26.79 0.40
CA ASP A 163 -10.77 27.44 1.52
C ASP A 163 -11.20 26.86 2.89
N ASN A 164 -12.14 25.90 2.89
CA ASN A 164 -12.72 25.26 4.07
C ASN A 164 -12.11 23.88 4.37
N ARG A 165 -12.41 23.35 5.56
CA ARG A 165 -12.06 21.99 6.02
C ARG A 165 -12.53 20.94 5.00
N VAL A 166 -11.59 20.24 4.37
CA VAL A 166 -11.86 19.09 3.49
C VAL A 166 -11.85 17.78 4.26
N ILE A 167 -12.67 16.82 3.83
CA ILE A 167 -12.69 15.46 4.35
C ILE A 167 -12.17 14.52 3.26
N ILE A 168 -11.19 13.68 3.60
CA ILE A 168 -10.62 12.70 2.67
C ILE A 168 -11.19 11.33 2.96
N HIS A 169 -11.94 10.78 2.01
CA HIS A 169 -12.48 9.43 2.07
C HIS A 169 -11.61 8.48 1.27
N GLY A 170 -11.04 7.48 1.94
CA GLY A 170 -10.31 6.39 1.28
C GLY A 170 -11.15 5.13 1.24
N PHE A 171 -11.33 4.57 0.05
CA PHE A 171 -11.98 3.29 -0.18
C PHE A 171 -10.97 2.25 -0.67
N ALA A 172 -11.14 1.00 -0.27
CA ALA A 172 -10.31 -0.14 -0.60
C ALA A 172 -11.20 -1.38 -0.72
N ASP A 173 -11.08 -2.09 -1.84
CA ASP A 173 -11.83 -3.31 -2.08
C ASP A 173 -11.00 -4.34 -2.85
N ALA A 174 -11.38 -5.60 -2.72
CA ALA A 174 -10.68 -6.73 -3.29
C ALA A 174 -11.62 -7.81 -3.83
N SER A 175 -11.20 -8.40 -4.95
CA SER A 175 -11.85 -9.53 -5.59
C SER A 175 -10.82 -10.58 -5.96
N THR A 176 -11.30 -11.75 -6.41
CA THR A 176 -10.43 -12.81 -6.95
C THR A 176 -9.64 -12.39 -8.19
N ALA A 177 -10.06 -11.36 -8.91
CA ALA A 177 -9.42 -10.90 -10.15
C ALA A 177 -8.47 -9.70 -9.93
N ALA A 178 -8.81 -8.79 -9.02
CA ALA A 178 -8.04 -7.59 -8.75
C ALA A 178 -8.40 -6.99 -7.38
N TYR A 179 -7.51 -6.15 -6.87
CA TYR A 179 -7.76 -5.32 -5.70
C TYR A 179 -7.36 -3.88 -5.99
N GLY A 180 -8.02 -2.93 -5.32
CA GLY A 180 -7.87 -1.52 -5.62
C GLY A 180 -8.16 -0.62 -4.43
N ALA A 181 -7.71 0.62 -4.56
CA ALA A 181 -7.95 1.68 -3.61
C ALA A 181 -8.25 2.99 -4.34
N ALA A 182 -9.17 3.79 -3.82
CA ALA A 182 -9.54 5.09 -4.36
C ALA A 182 -9.63 6.12 -3.25
N ILE A 183 -9.18 7.34 -3.52
CA ILE A 183 -9.22 8.45 -2.59
C ILE A 183 -10.12 9.53 -3.17
N TYR A 184 -11.16 9.87 -2.41
CA TYR A 184 -12.08 10.94 -2.69
C TYR A 184 -11.87 12.08 -1.71
N MET A 185 -12.05 13.30 -2.19
CA MET A 185 -12.15 14.49 -1.37
C MET A 185 -13.60 14.93 -1.33
N GLN A 186 -14.10 15.18 -0.13
CA GLN A 186 -15.40 15.77 0.10
C GLN A 186 -15.22 17.18 0.66
N CYS A 187 -15.86 18.14 0.00
CA CYS A 187 -15.94 19.52 0.44
C CYS A 187 -17.34 19.74 1.05
N PRO A 188 -17.47 19.77 2.39
CA PRO A 188 -18.74 20.08 3.02
C PRO A 188 -19.08 21.56 2.79
N SER A 189 -20.09 21.84 1.96
CA SER A 189 -20.77 23.14 1.88
C SER A 189 -22.08 23.08 2.68
N ILE A 190 -22.59 24.25 3.08
CA ILE A 190 -23.84 24.42 3.85
C ILE A 190 -25.05 23.87 3.08
N GLU A 191 -25.00 23.86 1.74
CA GLU A 191 -26.13 23.49 0.88
C GLU A 191 -25.92 22.18 0.08
N SER A 192 -24.68 21.75 -0.14
CA SER A 192 -24.41 20.49 -0.88
C SER A 192 -23.05 19.87 -0.53
N LYS A 193 -22.96 18.54 -0.65
CA LYS A 193 -21.72 17.77 -0.44
C LYS A 193 -21.11 17.44 -1.80
N SER A 194 -20.15 18.23 -2.25
CA SER A 194 -19.40 17.96 -3.47
C SER A 194 -18.29 16.94 -3.18
N THR A 195 -18.19 15.89 -4.00
CA THR A 195 -17.20 14.82 -3.85
C THR A 195 -16.38 14.69 -5.13
N TYR A 196 -15.06 14.62 -5.00
CA TYR A 196 -14.09 14.61 -6.11
C TYR A 196 -13.16 13.41 -5.97
N LEU A 197 -12.97 12.62 -7.03
CA LEU A 197 -11.93 11.59 -7.05
C LEU A 197 -10.56 12.25 -7.21
N LEU A 198 -9.68 12.11 -6.21
CA LEU A 198 -8.32 12.65 -6.29
C LEU A 198 -7.39 11.72 -7.06
N CYS A 199 -7.36 10.45 -6.65
CA CYS A 199 -6.56 9.42 -7.29
C CYS A 199 -7.07 8.03 -6.93
N SER A 200 -6.70 7.05 -7.74
CA SER A 200 -6.90 5.64 -7.40
C SER A 200 -5.68 4.81 -7.77
N LYS A 201 -5.64 3.58 -7.29
CA LYS A 201 -4.64 2.61 -7.70
C LYS A 201 -5.23 1.23 -7.64
N SER A 202 -4.96 0.44 -8.67
CA SER A 202 -5.36 -0.97 -8.72
C SER A 202 -4.18 -1.87 -9.04
N ARG A 203 -4.28 -3.12 -8.59
CA ARG A 203 -3.35 -4.21 -8.91
C ARG A 203 -4.18 -5.44 -9.29
N VAL A 204 -3.73 -6.16 -10.32
CA VAL A 204 -4.32 -7.45 -10.68
C VAL A 204 -3.96 -8.46 -9.59
N ALA A 205 -4.91 -9.28 -9.19
CA ALA A 205 -4.65 -10.34 -8.21
C ALA A 205 -3.59 -11.29 -8.76
N PRO A 206 -2.70 -11.85 -7.92
CA PRO A 206 -1.69 -12.78 -8.41
C PRO A 206 -2.27 -13.95 -9.22
N ILE A 207 -1.53 -14.40 -10.24
CA ILE A 207 -1.89 -15.63 -11.00
C ILE A 207 -2.02 -16.83 -10.07
N LYS A 208 -1.22 -16.86 -9.02
CA LYS A 208 -1.32 -17.88 -7.99
C LYS A 208 -2.52 -17.53 -7.12
N PRO A 209 -3.47 -18.46 -6.92
CA PRO A 209 -4.66 -18.18 -6.14
C PRO A 209 -4.26 -17.73 -4.74
N VAL A 210 -4.70 -16.53 -4.38
CA VAL A 210 -4.61 -15.95 -3.05
C VAL A 210 -6.03 -15.89 -2.50
N THR A 211 -6.20 -16.26 -1.24
CA THR A 211 -7.51 -16.24 -0.57
C THR A 211 -8.09 -14.83 -0.55
N ILE A 212 -9.41 -14.68 -0.72
CA ILE A 212 -10.11 -13.39 -0.65
C ILE A 212 -9.70 -12.58 0.60
N PRO A 213 -9.67 -13.13 1.83
CA PRO A 213 -9.21 -12.40 3.02
C PRO A 213 -7.82 -11.77 2.94
N ARG A 214 -6.92 -12.29 2.10
CA ARG A 214 -5.59 -11.71 1.92
C ARG A 214 -5.57 -10.60 0.88
N LEU A 215 -6.41 -10.72 -0.15
CA LEU A 215 -6.57 -9.66 -1.13
C LEU A 215 -7.31 -8.48 -0.49
N GLU A 216 -8.32 -8.78 0.32
CA GLU A 216 -8.98 -7.88 1.26
C GLU A 216 -7.93 -7.14 2.09
N LEU A 217 -7.00 -7.83 2.76
CA LEU A 217 -5.87 -7.17 3.45
C LEU A 217 -4.92 -6.33 2.55
N CYS A 218 -4.70 -6.72 1.29
CA CYS A 218 -3.84 -5.99 0.37
C CYS A 218 -4.45 -4.66 -0.11
N ALA A 219 -5.78 -4.55 -0.20
CA ALA A 219 -6.45 -3.33 -0.67
C ALA A 219 -6.28 -2.13 0.30
N PRO A 220 -6.51 -2.25 1.63
CA PRO A 220 -6.22 -1.23 2.61
C PRO A 220 -4.74 -0.86 2.69
N LEU A 221 -3.83 -1.82 2.50
CA LEU A 221 -2.41 -1.49 2.40
C LEU A 221 -2.14 -0.59 1.19
N LEU A 222 -2.73 -0.93 0.03
CA LEU A 222 -2.62 -0.12 -1.17
C LEU A 222 -3.18 1.29 -0.96
N LEU A 223 -4.32 1.42 -0.27
CA LEU A 223 -4.92 2.71 0.11
C LEU A 223 -4.00 3.52 1.02
N SER A 224 -3.41 2.88 2.03
CA SER A 224 -2.46 3.51 2.95
C SER A 224 -1.23 4.05 2.21
N GLN A 225 -0.65 3.26 1.31
CA GLN A 225 0.48 3.68 0.47
C GLN A 225 0.09 4.81 -0.48
N LEU A 226 -1.11 4.75 -1.07
CA LEU A 226 -1.62 5.78 -1.97
C LEU A 226 -1.79 7.11 -1.24
N THR A 227 -2.29 7.07 0.00
CA THR A 227 -2.53 8.29 0.78
C THR A 227 -1.23 9.00 1.17
N GLN A 228 -0.16 8.25 1.48
CA GLN A 228 1.16 8.83 1.73
C GLN A 228 1.75 9.55 0.52
N LYS A 229 1.44 9.06 -0.69
CA LYS A 229 2.00 9.61 -1.94
C LYS A 229 1.17 10.72 -2.57
N GLY A 230 -0.15 10.72 -2.34
CA GLY A 230 -1.10 11.51 -3.14
C GLY A 230 -1.89 12.62 -2.41
N VAL A 231 -1.83 12.73 -1.07
CA VAL A 231 -2.82 13.55 -0.32
C VAL A 231 -2.23 14.39 0.81
N VAL A 232 -0.96 14.78 0.73
CA VAL A 232 -0.44 15.82 1.64
C VAL A 232 -0.39 17.16 0.89
N PRO A 233 -1.45 18.00 0.96
CA PRO A 233 -1.34 19.42 0.70
C PRO A 233 -0.18 20.00 1.51
N LYS A 234 0.74 20.69 0.85
CA LYS A 234 1.85 21.41 1.52
C LYS A 234 1.39 22.67 2.28
N SER A 235 0.10 23.01 2.27
CA SER A 235 -0.42 24.24 2.87
C SER A 235 -1.93 24.15 3.10
N GLY A 236 -2.33 24.00 4.38
CA GLY A 236 -3.73 24.05 4.86
C GLY A 236 -3.95 23.16 6.09
N PRO A 237 -4.77 23.57 7.08
CA PRO A 237 -5.10 22.74 8.23
C PRO A 237 -6.01 21.59 7.80
N ILE A 238 -5.42 20.44 7.50
CA ILE A 238 -6.14 19.22 7.17
C ILE A 238 -6.57 18.57 8.49
N SER A 239 -7.87 18.44 8.71
CA SER A 239 -8.35 17.44 9.65
C SER A 239 -8.19 16.06 9.00
N SER A 240 -7.23 15.26 9.46
CA SER A 240 -6.95 13.92 8.96
C SER A 240 -8.02 12.87 9.35
N ASP A 241 -9.27 13.29 9.48
CA ASP A 241 -10.32 12.51 10.09
C ASP A 241 -11.17 11.81 9.02
N GLU A 242 -11.32 10.50 9.23
CA GLU A 242 -12.23 9.56 8.53
C GLU A 242 -11.72 8.85 7.25
N TYR A 243 -10.92 7.80 7.43
CA TYR A 243 -10.92 6.67 6.48
C TYR A 243 -12.12 5.78 6.82
N LYS A 244 -13.13 5.71 5.94
CA LYS A 244 -14.25 4.77 6.06
C LYS A 244 -13.98 3.56 5.18
N ASP A 245 -13.30 2.57 5.74
CA ASP A 245 -13.45 1.18 5.30
C ASP A 245 -13.23 0.18 6.44
N ALA A 246 -14.03 -0.89 6.43
CA ALA A 246 -14.20 -1.84 7.52
C ALA A 246 -12.94 -2.66 7.86
N GLU A 247 -11.91 -2.64 7.01
CA GLU A 247 -10.67 -3.40 7.19
C GLU A 247 -9.44 -2.57 7.60
N VAL A 248 -9.52 -1.23 7.58
CA VAL A 248 -8.43 -0.30 7.97
C VAL A 248 -8.17 -0.30 9.49
N CYS A 249 -8.79 -1.24 10.19
CA CYS A 249 -9.35 -1.04 11.49
C CYS A 249 -8.64 -1.85 12.59
N MET A 250 -7.62 -2.64 12.22
CA MET A 250 -6.77 -3.36 13.17
C MET A 250 -5.57 -2.54 13.73
N LEU A 251 -5.32 -1.30 13.27
CA LEU A 251 -3.91 -0.86 13.11
C LEU A 251 -3.49 0.50 13.65
N ARG A 252 -4.37 1.27 14.29
CA ARG A 252 -3.99 2.54 14.92
C ARG A 252 -3.29 2.39 16.29
N TRP A 253 -2.91 1.18 16.69
CA TRP A 253 -2.62 0.82 18.10
C TRP A 253 -1.12 0.74 18.49
N ALA A 254 -0.19 1.37 17.77
CA ALA A 254 1.23 1.41 18.17
C ALA A 254 1.74 2.82 18.54
N GLN A 255 0.85 3.82 18.67
CA GLN A 255 1.25 5.21 19.03
C GLN A 255 0.62 5.72 20.34
N ALA A 256 -0.15 4.91 21.07
CA ALA A 256 -0.64 5.29 22.39
C ALA A 256 0.27 4.67 23.45
N GLN A 257 1.15 5.49 24.03
CA GLN A 257 1.79 5.20 25.31
C GLN A 257 0.69 5.05 26.36
N ASP A 258 0.46 3.82 26.83
CA ASP A 258 0.41 3.48 28.26
C ASP A 258 0.01 2.00 28.42
N PHE A 259 0.80 1.30 29.24
CA PHE A 259 0.65 -0.11 29.55
C PHE A 259 -0.68 -0.41 30.27
N SER A 260 -1.53 -1.23 29.67
CA SER A 260 -2.23 -2.30 30.40
C SER A 260 -2.51 -3.46 29.45
N SER A 261 -2.26 -4.67 29.94
CA SER A 261 -2.36 -5.95 29.23
C SER A 261 -3.73 -6.14 28.57
N GLU A 262 -3.74 -6.72 27.36
CA GLU A 262 -4.86 -7.42 26.68
C GLU A 262 -5.98 -6.60 25.97
N ILE A 263 -5.62 -5.67 25.09
CA ILE A 263 -6.58 -5.03 24.15
C ILE A 263 -6.11 -5.18 22.70
N GLN A 264 -6.99 -5.56 21.78
CA GLN A 264 -6.85 -5.16 20.36
C GLN A 264 -8.17 -4.60 19.83
N THR A 265 -8.07 -3.39 19.28
CA THR A 265 -9.20 -2.60 18.78
C THR A 265 -9.59 -3.09 17.38
N ILE A 266 -10.86 -3.45 17.21
CA ILE A 266 -11.48 -3.81 15.93
C ILE A 266 -12.25 -2.58 15.47
N SER A 267 -11.65 -1.76 14.62
CA SER A 267 -12.25 -0.55 14.05
C SER A 267 -12.18 0.72 14.86
N LYS A 268 -11.92 1.84 14.15
CA LYS A 268 -12.20 3.16 14.72
C LYS A 268 -13.60 3.09 15.33
N GLY A 269 -13.65 3.32 16.63
CA GLY A 269 -14.87 3.24 17.40
C GLY A 269 -15.34 1.84 17.81
N LYS A 270 -14.52 0.77 17.83
CA LYS A 270 -14.90 -0.53 18.42
C LYS A 270 -13.73 -1.27 19.09
N GLN A 271 -13.82 -1.54 20.40
CA GLN A 271 -12.80 -2.31 21.15
C GLN A 271 -13.31 -3.72 21.43
N LEU A 272 -12.45 -4.74 21.29
CA LEU A 272 -12.77 -6.11 21.69
C LEU A 272 -11.86 -6.55 22.83
N SER A 273 -12.43 -7.08 23.91
CA SER A 273 -11.66 -7.63 25.04
C SER A 273 -12.38 -8.84 25.63
N ASP A 274 -11.69 -9.54 26.51
CA ASP A 274 -12.32 -10.47 27.43
C ASP A 274 -13.06 -9.75 28.57
N ASN A 275 -13.76 -10.53 29.39
CA ASN A 275 -14.56 -10.02 30.50
C ASN A 275 -13.71 -9.83 31.78
N ALA A 276 -12.39 -9.64 31.69
CA ALA A 276 -11.58 -9.36 32.86
C ALA A 276 -12.05 -8.07 33.55
N THR A 277 -12.00 -8.06 34.89
CA THR A 277 -12.54 -6.98 35.73
C THR A 277 -11.94 -5.61 35.40
N ASN A 278 -10.66 -5.58 35.01
CA ASN A 278 -9.98 -4.36 34.58
C ASN A 278 -10.62 -3.73 33.33
N PHE A 279 -11.03 -4.54 32.34
CA PHE A 279 -11.69 -4.04 31.12
C PHE A 279 -13.13 -3.63 31.35
N VAL A 280 -13.84 -4.35 32.22
CA VAL A 280 -15.18 -3.95 32.67
C VAL A 280 -15.11 -2.60 33.38
N GLY A 281 -14.12 -2.40 34.25
CA GLY A 281 -13.84 -1.12 34.90
C GLY A 281 -13.46 -0.02 33.91
N ALA A 282 -12.54 -0.29 32.97
CA ALA A 282 -12.13 0.66 31.95
C ALA A 282 -13.29 1.11 31.06
N GLN A 283 -14.17 0.19 30.63
CA GLN A 283 -15.39 0.54 29.90
C GLN A 283 -16.31 1.43 30.73
N ALA A 284 -16.45 1.15 32.04
CA ALA A 284 -17.27 1.96 32.93
C ALA A 284 -16.71 3.39 33.10
N GLU A 285 -15.39 3.55 33.26
CA GLU A 285 -14.74 4.86 33.34
C GLU A 285 -14.84 5.64 32.02
N LEU A 286 -14.64 4.97 30.87
CA LEU A 286 -14.83 5.60 29.55
C LEU A 286 -16.27 6.08 29.37
N LYS A 287 -17.26 5.31 29.83
CA LYS A 287 -18.67 5.74 29.86
C LYS A 287 -18.90 6.94 30.76
N LYS A 288 -18.27 7.00 31.95
CA LYS A 288 -18.35 8.16 32.85
C LYS A 288 -17.75 9.41 32.21
N LEU A 289 -16.57 9.30 31.62
CA LEU A 289 -15.91 10.40 30.89
C LEU A 289 -16.79 10.89 29.74
N HIS A 290 -17.36 9.97 28.95
CA HIS A 290 -18.30 10.32 27.89
C HIS A 290 -19.51 11.09 28.44
N ASN A 291 -20.06 10.65 29.57
CA ASN A 291 -21.21 11.29 30.21
C ASN A 291 -20.90 12.66 30.84
N LEU A 292 -19.68 12.87 31.35
CA LEU A 292 -19.23 14.17 31.89
C LEU A 292 -19.12 15.24 30.81
N ILE A 293 -18.97 14.82 29.56
CA ILE A 293 -18.85 15.70 28.40
C ILE A 293 -20.24 16.06 27.82
N ASN A 294 -21.35 15.74 28.49
CA ASN A 294 -22.73 16.03 28.03
C ASN A 294 -23.14 17.54 28.03
N TYR A 295 -22.23 18.46 28.31
CA TYR A 295 -22.32 19.88 27.89
C TYR A 295 -21.07 20.31 27.11
N PRO A 296 -20.78 19.70 25.95
CA PRO A 296 -19.65 20.09 25.15
C PRO A 296 -20.01 21.32 24.32
N ASP A 297 -19.03 22.17 24.04
CA ASP A 297 -19.17 23.08 22.89
C ASP A 297 -19.34 22.23 21.60
N ALA A 298 -19.93 22.82 20.56
CA ALA A 298 -20.24 22.09 19.33
C ALA A 298 -18.98 21.44 18.69
N ASN A 299 -17.79 21.96 18.98
CA ASN A 299 -16.51 21.47 18.46
C ASN A 299 -16.05 20.19 19.16
N LEU A 300 -16.13 20.14 20.50
CA LEU A 300 -15.75 18.98 21.30
C LEU A 300 -16.73 17.83 21.13
N SER A 301 -18.02 18.14 20.97
CA SER A 301 -19.07 17.15 20.66
C SER A 301 -18.80 16.44 19.34
N ASN A 302 -18.48 17.22 18.29
CA ASN A 302 -18.20 16.68 16.97
C ASN A 302 -16.89 15.87 16.94
N PHE A 303 -15.87 16.30 17.68
CA PHE A 303 -14.62 15.54 17.84
C PHE A 303 -14.86 14.18 18.52
N LEU A 304 -15.61 14.15 19.63
CA LEU A 304 -15.84 12.94 20.41
C LEU A 304 -16.89 12.00 19.81
N ALA A 305 -17.90 12.53 19.12
CA ALA A 305 -18.89 11.72 18.40
C ALA A 305 -18.26 10.94 17.23
N SER A 306 -17.23 11.51 16.58
CA SER A 306 -16.48 10.82 15.51
C SER A 306 -15.51 9.74 16.00
N ASP A 307 -15.11 9.78 17.28
CA ASP A 307 -14.13 8.85 17.89
C ASP A 307 -14.73 7.91 18.96
N ALA A 308 -16.06 7.86 19.11
CA ALA A 308 -16.74 7.09 20.15
C ALA A 308 -16.36 5.58 20.12
N ILE A 309 -15.62 5.14 21.15
CA ILE A 309 -15.14 3.76 21.29
C ILE A 309 -16.27 2.83 21.73
N LYS A 310 -16.83 2.05 20.81
CA LYS A 310 -17.83 0.99 21.07
C LYS A 310 -17.16 -0.29 21.57
N TRP A 311 -16.95 -0.39 22.88
CA TRP A 311 -16.38 -1.57 23.51
C TRP A 311 -17.35 -2.76 23.48
N LYS A 312 -16.91 -3.92 22.98
CA LYS A 312 -17.63 -5.19 22.88
C LYS A 312 -16.82 -6.30 23.54
N PHE A 313 -17.44 -6.99 24.49
CA PHE A 313 -16.82 -8.15 25.13
C PHE A 313 -17.04 -9.41 24.29
N ILE A 314 -16.06 -10.33 24.29
CA ILE A 314 -16.30 -11.71 23.85
C ILE A 314 -17.30 -12.40 24.79
N PRO A 315 -17.98 -13.47 24.34
CA PRO A 315 -18.83 -14.24 25.23
C PRO A 315 -18.08 -14.70 26.48
N PRO A 316 -18.70 -14.63 27.67
CA PRO A 316 -18.08 -15.15 28.89
C PRO A 316 -17.61 -16.60 28.72
N VAL A 317 -16.49 -16.94 29.36
CA VAL A 317 -15.94 -18.31 29.39
C VAL A 317 -15.61 -18.88 27.98
N SER A 318 -15.38 -18.01 26.99
CA SER A 318 -15.07 -18.42 25.61
C SER A 318 -13.65 -17.96 25.17
N PRO A 319 -12.56 -18.50 25.77
CA PRO A 319 -11.18 -18.07 25.48
C PRO A 319 -10.75 -18.35 24.03
N ASN A 320 -11.42 -19.28 23.34
CA ASN A 320 -11.21 -19.55 21.92
C ASN A 320 -11.44 -18.33 21.01
N PHE A 321 -12.30 -17.38 21.40
CA PHE A 321 -12.46 -16.11 20.69
C PHE A 321 -11.22 -15.20 20.82
N GLY A 322 -10.33 -15.51 21.77
CA GLY A 322 -9.07 -14.81 22.03
C GLY A 322 -7.79 -15.47 21.56
N GLY A 323 -7.89 -16.61 20.88
CA GLY A 323 -6.70 -17.40 20.52
C GLY A 323 -5.65 -16.63 19.69
N LEU A 324 -6.04 -15.63 18.91
CA LEU A 324 -5.10 -14.82 18.12
C LEU A 324 -4.20 -13.94 19.01
N TRP A 325 -4.76 -13.20 19.96
CA TRP A 325 -3.95 -12.36 20.86
C TRP A 325 -3.23 -13.20 21.89
N GLU A 326 -3.81 -14.31 22.36
CA GLU A 326 -3.11 -15.26 23.23
C GLU A 326 -1.89 -15.88 22.55
N ALA A 327 -1.98 -16.22 21.27
CA ALA A 327 -0.84 -16.71 20.50
C ALA A 327 0.25 -15.64 20.35
N GLY A 328 -0.13 -14.38 20.12
CA GLY A 328 0.79 -13.23 20.10
C GLY A 328 1.51 -13.04 21.44
N VAL A 329 0.75 -12.98 22.53
CA VAL A 329 1.27 -12.85 23.90
C VAL A 329 2.18 -14.02 24.26
N LYS A 330 1.82 -15.25 23.87
CA LYS A 330 2.64 -16.45 24.08
C LYS A 330 3.97 -16.35 23.34
N SER A 331 3.96 -15.93 22.08
CA SER A 331 5.18 -15.74 21.28
C SER A 331 6.08 -14.67 21.91
N PHE A 332 5.52 -13.51 22.26
CA PHE A 332 6.25 -12.46 22.97
C PHE A 332 6.90 -12.98 24.25
N LYS A 333 6.10 -13.55 25.17
CA LYS A 333 6.59 -14.06 26.47
C LYS A 333 7.65 -15.14 26.30
N TYR A 334 7.50 -16.01 25.30
CA TYR A 334 8.46 -17.06 25.01
C TYR A 334 9.84 -16.50 24.64
N HIS A 335 9.89 -15.51 23.73
CA HIS A 335 11.16 -14.90 23.32
C HIS A 335 11.73 -13.99 24.41
N PHE A 336 10.87 -13.19 25.06
CA PHE A 336 11.24 -12.31 26.16
C PHE A 336 11.96 -13.07 27.29
N ARG A 337 11.34 -14.13 27.83
CA ARG A 337 11.90 -14.93 28.94
C ARG A 337 13.24 -15.56 28.57
N ARG A 338 13.36 -16.06 27.33
CA ARG A 338 14.56 -16.76 26.84
C ARG A 338 15.72 -15.82 26.54
N ALA A 339 15.44 -14.58 26.19
CA ALA A 339 16.45 -13.57 25.88
C ALA A 339 16.99 -12.94 27.15
N ILE A 340 16.11 -12.52 28.04
CA ILE A 340 16.47 -11.75 29.23
C ILE A 340 16.95 -12.68 30.36
N GLY A 341 16.35 -13.88 30.47
CA GLY A 341 16.69 -14.82 31.55
C GLY A 341 16.54 -14.17 32.92
N ASN A 342 17.64 -14.13 33.68
CA ASN A 342 17.71 -13.52 35.01
C ASN A 342 18.39 -12.13 35.01
N ALA A 343 18.51 -11.48 33.85
CA ALA A 343 19.15 -10.17 33.76
C ALA A 343 18.27 -9.08 34.39
N ASN A 344 18.87 -8.29 35.30
CA ASN A 344 18.23 -7.09 35.85
C ASN A 344 18.34 -5.95 34.84
N LEU A 345 17.20 -5.58 34.24
CA LEU A 345 17.09 -4.43 33.34
C LEU A 345 16.53 -3.24 34.10
N THR A 346 17.03 -2.05 33.80
CA THR A 346 16.31 -0.81 34.15
C THR A 346 15.03 -0.68 33.33
N TYR A 347 14.15 0.23 33.75
CA TYR A 347 12.91 0.52 33.05
C TYR A 347 13.13 0.82 31.55
N GLU A 348 14.10 1.69 31.22
CA GLU A 348 14.39 2.06 29.83
C GLU A 348 14.91 0.88 29.01
N GLU A 349 15.77 0.04 29.60
CA GLU A 349 16.28 -1.16 28.94
C GLU A 349 15.16 -2.18 28.72
N PHE A 350 14.28 -2.37 29.70
CA PHE A 350 13.12 -3.25 29.59
C PHE A 350 12.15 -2.78 28.50
N ASN A 351 11.84 -1.47 28.48
CA ASN A 351 10.95 -0.87 27.49
C ASN A 351 11.54 -1.00 26.09
N THR A 352 12.84 -0.69 25.93
CA THR A 352 13.56 -0.82 24.65
C THR A 352 13.53 -2.26 24.14
N VAL A 353 13.87 -3.25 24.98
CA VAL A 353 13.84 -4.66 24.58
C VAL A 353 12.42 -5.10 24.19
N THR A 354 11.40 -4.61 24.89
CA THR A 354 9.99 -4.92 24.60
C THR A 354 9.57 -4.39 23.23
N VAL A 355 9.85 -3.13 22.94
CA VAL A 355 9.56 -2.48 21.64
C VAL A 355 10.32 -3.17 20.50
N GLU A 356 11.57 -3.56 20.73
CA GLU A 356 12.38 -4.29 19.75
C GLU A 356 11.80 -5.70 19.47
N ILE A 357 11.34 -6.42 20.49
CA ILE A 357 10.65 -7.71 20.29
C ILE A 357 9.37 -7.50 19.47
N GLU A 358 8.57 -6.48 19.78
CA GLU A 358 7.38 -6.14 19.01
C GLU A 358 7.72 -5.91 17.54
N GLY A 359 8.73 -5.07 17.27
CA GLY A 359 9.22 -4.80 15.91
C GLY A 359 9.65 -6.07 15.18
N ILE A 360 10.41 -6.94 15.86
CA ILE A 360 10.87 -8.23 15.32
C ILE A 360 9.69 -9.14 14.96
N LEU A 361 8.72 -9.31 15.86
CA LEU A 361 7.53 -10.13 15.62
C LEU A 361 6.70 -9.56 14.45
N ASN A 362 6.55 -8.23 14.38
CA ASN A 362 5.76 -7.57 13.36
C ASN A 362 6.48 -7.40 12.02
N SER A 363 7.79 -7.59 11.95
CA SER A 363 8.54 -7.65 10.68
C SER A 363 8.28 -8.92 9.86
N ARG A 364 7.63 -9.94 10.44
CA ARG A 364 7.51 -11.28 9.83
C ARG A 364 6.76 -11.27 8.48
N PRO A 365 7.32 -11.87 7.41
CA PRO A 365 6.65 -12.01 6.11
C PRO A 365 5.43 -12.94 6.15
N VAL A 366 4.25 -12.45 5.79
CA VAL A 366 3.00 -13.22 5.78
C VAL A 366 2.69 -13.78 4.40
N THR A 367 2.83 -12.98 3.34
CA THR A 367 2.53 -13.35 1.95
C THR A 367 3.20 -12.38 0.97
N GLU A 368 3.30 -12.72 -0.31
CA GLU A 368 3.75 -11.78 -1.35
C GLU A 368 2.72 -10.66 -1.58
N ILE A 369 3.19 -9.42 -1.81
CA ILE A 369 2.31 -8.25 -2.10
C ILE A 369 1.91 -8.22 -3.59
N SER A 370 2.86 -8.57 -4.47
CA SER A 370 2.70 -8.54 -5.92
C SER A 370 2.97 -9.91 -6.52
N SER A 371 2.50 -10.13 -7.74
CA SER A 371 2.89 -11.28 -8.57
C SER A 371 4.00 -10.97 -9.57
N ASP A 372 4.42 -9.70 -9.66
CA ASP A 372 5.54 -9.30 -10.51
C ASP A 372 6.82 -10.01 -10.04
N ILE A 373 7.54 -10.61 -11.00
CA ILE A 373 8.76 -11.35 -10.73
C ILE A 373 9.90 -10.43 -10.26
N ASN A 374 9.82 -9.14 -10.58
CA ASN A 374 10.79 -8.13 -10.15
C ASN A 374 10.46 -7.54 -8.78
N ASP A 375 9.22 -7.71 -8.30
CA ASP A 375 8.79 -7.23 -6.98
C ASP A 375 9.02 -8.33 -5.94
N LEU A 376 9.93 -8.02 -5.01
CA LEU A 376 10.38 -8.92 -3.93
C LEU A 376 9.81 -8.53 -2.57
N GLU A 377 8.85 -7.59 -2.49
CA GLU A 377 8.25 -7.20 -1.22
C GLU A 377 7.21 -8.22 -0.72
N ALA A 378 7.28 -8.51 0.58
CA ALA A 378 6.32 -9.34 1.28
C ALA A 378 5.49 -8.50 2.26
N LEU A 379 4.20 -8.83 2.38
CA LEU A 379 3.27 -8.25 3.33
C LEU A 379 3.70 -8.67 4.74
N THR A 380 3.66 -7.73 5.69
CA THR A 380 4.07 -7.96 7.09
C THR A 380 3.07 -7.28 8.02
N PRO A 381 2.92 -7.73 9.28
CA PRO A 381 2.14 -6.99 10.27
C PRO A 381 2.64 -5.54 10.47
N GLY A 382 3.93 -5.29 10.29
CA GLY A 382 4.51 -3.95 10.36
C GLY A 382 3.97 -2.99 9.31
N HIS A 383 3.71 -3.48 8.08
CA HIS A 383 3.04 -2.71 7.02
C HIS A 383 1.69 -2.18 7.46
N PHE A 384 1.02 -2.93 8.33
CA PHE A 384 -0.28 -2.58 8.81
C PHE A 384 -0.19 -1.56 9.95
N LEU A 385 0.67 -1.81 10.95
CA LEU A 385 0.81 -0.95 12.14
C LEU A 385 1.44 0.41 11.84
N THR A 386 2.49 0.41 11.01
CA THR A 386 3.31 1.61 10.76
C THR A 386 3.20 2.12 9.34
N ARG A 387 2.36 1.47 8.50
CA ARG A 387 2.14 1.80 7.09
C ARG A 387 3.39 1.66 6.21
N ARG A 388 4.44 1.02 6.73
CA ARG A 388 5.74 0.76 6.07
C ARG A 388 6.35 -0.54 6.61
N PRO A 389 7.29 -1.19 5.91
CA PRO A 389 7.98 -2.32 6.49
C PRO A 389 8.80 -1.87 7.71
N ILE A 390 8.74 -2.67 8.79
CA ILE A 390 9.61 -2.47 9.95
C ILE A 390 10.99 -2.99 9.56
N ASN A 391 11.90 -2.06 9.27
CA ASN A 391 13.29 -2.34 8.95
C ASN A 391 14.18 -1.74 10.03
N THR A 392 15.30 -2.40 10.34
CA THR A 392 16.32 -1.85 11.21
C THR A 392 17.64 -1.63 10.47
N VAL A 393 18.47 -0.73 11.01
CA VAL A 393 19.84 -0.49 10.52
C VAL A 393 20.72 -1.68 10.91
N ALA A 394 21.66 -2.07 10.05
CA ALA A 394 22.57 -3.16 10.38
C ALA A 394 23.55 -2.71 11.47
N GLU A 395 23.54 -3.40 12.60
CA GLU A 395 24.46 -3.17 13.71
C GLU A 395 25.51 -4.28 13.81
N PRO A 396 26.71 -4.01 14.38
CA PRO A 396 27.74 -5.02 14.58
C PRO A 396 27.25 -6.18 15.46
N GLU A 397 27.62 -7.41 15.12
CA GLU A 397 27.28 -8.57 15.94
C GLU A 397 28.04 -8.55 17.28
N SER A 398 27.29 -8.58 18.38
CA SER A 398 27.82 -8.58 19.75
C SER A 398 27.53 -9.88 20.51
N ILE A 399 26.87 -10.84 19.86
CA ILE A 399 26.42 -12.13 20.42
C ILE A 399 27.55 -12.88 21.16
N ASN A 400 28.76 -12.90 20.60
CA ASN A 400 29.91 -13.64 21.17
C ASN A 400 30.80 -12.79 22.08
N VAL A 401 30.50 -11.48 22.23
CA VAL A 401 31.26 -10.60 23.12
C VAL A 401 30.79 -10.81 24.55
N SER A 402 31.73 -10.87 25.49
CA SER A 402 31.43 -11.06 26.91
C SER A 402 30.75 -9.81 27.49
N ASP A 403 29.75 -10.00 28.35
CA ASP A 403 28.91 -8.90 28.86
C ASP A 403 29.71 -7.81 29.59
N ASN A 404 30.83 -8.17 30.23
CA ASN A 404 31.73 -7.24 30.90
C ASN A 404 32.47 -6.27 29.95
N ARG A 405 32.50 -6.55 28.64
CA ARG A 405 33.10 -5.69 27.62
C ARG A 405 32.06 -4.85 26.87
N LEU A 406 30.79 -4.97 27.24
CA LEU A 406 29.69 -4.28 26.59
C LEU A 406 29.23 -3.11 27.44
N SER A 407 29.07 -1.96 26.78
CA SER A 407 28.28 -0.87 27.35
C SER A 407 26.80 -1.27 27.49
N ARG A 408 26.04 -0.51 28.26
CA ARG A 408 24.62 -0.81 28.53
C ARG A 408 23.78 -0.96 27.26
N TRP A 409 23.94 -0.04 26.31
CA TRP A 409 23.20 -0.10 25.04
C TRP A 409 23.62 -1.32 24.20
N GLN A 410 24.92 -1.66 24.17
CA GLN A 410 25.42 -2.85 23.46
C GLN A 410 24.89 -4.14 24.09
N ARG A 411 24.65 -4.14 25.40
CA ARG A 411 24.02 -5.27 26.09
C ARG A 411 22.55 -5.42 25.68
N VAL A 412 21.79 -4.33 25.60
CA VAL A 412 20.42 -4.33 25.06
C VAL A 412 20.42 -4.83 23.61
N GLU A 413 21.34 -4.34 22.79
CA GLU A 413 21.47 -4.78 21.41
C GLU A 413 21.82 -6.27 21.30
N LYS A 414 22.74 -6.75 22.14
CA LYS A 414 23.06 -8.18 22.21
C LYS A 414 21.81 -9.03 22.51
N LEU A 415 20.96 -8.59 23.44
CA LEU A 415 19.71 -9.28 23.78
C LEU A 415 18.76 -9.34 22.58
N THR A 416 18.57 -8.23 21.85
CA THR A 416 17.69 -8.17 20.68
C THR A 416 18.24 -9.00 19.51
N GLN A 417 19.56 -9.03 19.31
CA GLN A 417 20.22 -9.92 18.34
C GLN A 417 20.00 -11.41 18.69
N HIS A 418 20.10 -11.78 19.97
CA HIS A 418 19.76 -13.14 20.42
C HIS A 418 18.31 -13.51 20.17
N ILE A 419 17.37 -12.58 20.40
CA ILE A 419 15.95 -12.75 20.11
C ILE A 419 15.75 -12.99 18.62
N TRP A 420 16.27 -12.10 17.78
CA TRP A 420 16.15 -12.18 16.33
C TRP A 420 16.65 -13.52 15.80
N LYS A 421 17.85 -13.96 16.23
CA LYS A 421 18.44 -15.22 15.80
C LYS A 421 17.57 -16.43 16.15
N ARG A 422 16.94 -16.41 17.34
CA ARG A 422 16.05 -17.50 17.77
C ARG A 422 14.68 -17.43 17.08
N TRP A 423 14.04 -16.26 17.07
CA TRP A 423 12.73 -16.06 16.46
C TRP A 423 12.75 -16.33 14.96
N SER A 424 13.70 -15.75 14.22
CA SER A 424 13.79 -15.98 12.78
C SER A 424 13.97 -17.46 12.46
N SER A 425 14.82 -18.16 13.21
CA SER A 425 15.00 -19.61 13.07
C SER A 425 13.72 -20.37 13.40
N ASP A 426 13.09 -20.12 14.55
CA ASP A 426 11.84 -20.76 14.97
C ASP A 426 10.75 -20.54 13.91
N TYR A 427 10.53 -19.29 13.49
CA TYR A 427 9.57 -18.91 12.47
C TYR A 427 9.83 -19.63 11.13
N LEU A 428 11.08 -19.67 10.66
CA LEU A 428 11.45 -20.37 9.43
C LEU A 428 11.29 -21.89 9.56
N ASN A 429 11.47 -22.44 10.75
CA ASN A 429 11.27 -23.86 11.02
C ASN A 429 9.77 -24.23 11.04
N HIS A 430 8.88 -23.34 11.46
CA HIS A 430 7.43 -23.56 11.34
C HIS A 430 7.00 -23.79 9.89
N PHE A 431 7.61 -23.11 8.91
CA PHE A 431 7.33 -23.36 7.48
C PHE A 431 7.83 -24.71 6.95
N GLN A 432 8.72 -25.39 7.68
CA GLN A 432 9.29 -26.67 7.29
C GLN A 432 8.78 -27.85 8.14
N GLN A 433 7.86 -27.62 9.08
CA GLN A 433 7.27 -28.70 9.88
C GLN A 433 6.49 -29.67 8.97
N ARG A 434 6.95 -30.92 8.91
CA ARG A 434 6.24 -32.01 8.22
C ARG A 434 5.17 -32.55 9.17
N HIS A 435 3.91 -32.22 8.93
CA HIS A 435 2.80 -32.94 9.57
C HIS A 435 2.81 -34.40 9.09
N LYS A 436 2.61 -35.36 10.01
CA LYS A 436 2.66 -36.80 9.73
C LYS A 436 1.78 -37.15 8.53
N TRP A 437 2.38 -37.94 7.62
CA TRP A 437 1.88 -38.54 6.39
C TRP A 437 0.37 -38.51 6.18
N GLN A 438 -0.08 -37.76 5.16
CA GLN A 438 -1.29 -38.13 4.41
C GLN A 438 -1.15 -38.01 2.88
N PHE A 439 -0.36 -37.09 2.29
CA PHE A 439 -0.18 -37.02 0.83
C PHE A 439 1.17 -36.43 0.37
N VAL A 440 1.71 -36.93 -0.75
CA VAL A 440 2.89 -36.34 -1.43
C VAL A 440 2.47 -35.04 -2.11
N LYS A 441 2.97 -33.90 -1.62
CA LYS A 441 2.60 -32.57 -2.13
C LYS A 441 3.77 -31.96 -2.91
N ASN A 442 3.68 -31.93 -4.26
CA ASN A 442 4.64 -31.25 -5.13
C ASN A 442 4.46 -29.72 -5.03
N ASN A 443 5.07 -29.11 -4.02
CA ASN A 443 4.77 -27.76 -3.56
C ASN A 443 5.68 -26.64 -4.09
N VAL A 444 6.65 -26.95 -4.95
CA VAL A 444 7.68 -25.98 -5.35
C VAL A 444 7.58 -25.73 -6.84
N LYS A 445 7.22 -24.50 -7.22
CA LYS A 445 7.05 -24.08 -8.62
C LYS A 445 7.80 -22.78 -8.90
N PRO A 446 8.27 -22.56 -10.14
CA PRO A 446 8.73 -21.24 -10.58
C PRO A 446 7.73 -20.11 -10.25
N GLY A 447 8.27 -18.93 -10.04
CA GLY A 447 7.62 -17.70 -9.62
C GLY A 447 7.19 -17.63 -8.15
N MET A 448 7.43 -18.65 -7.31
CA MET A 448 6.98 -18.61 -5.90
C MET A 448 7.90 -17.70 -5.09
N MET A 449 7.32 -16.80 -4.29
CA MET A 449 8.09 -16.05 -3.31
C MET A 449 8.50 -16.94 -2.13
N VAL A 450 9.76 -16.82 -1.75
CA VAL A 450 10.40 -17.64 -0.73
C VAL A 450 11.23 -16.78 0.20
N ILE A 451 11.39 -17.25 1.43
CA ILE A 451 12.38 -16.75 2.38
C ILE A 451 13.59 -17.69 2.34
N LEU A 452 14.76 -17.15 2.10
CA LEU A 452 16.03 -17.88 2.15
C LEU A 452 16.54 -17.96 3.59
N LYS A 453 16.98 -19.15 4.01
CA LYS A 453 17.66 -19.38 5.29
C LYS A 453 19.11 -18.92 5.17
N GLU A 454 19.33 -17.63 5.29
CA GLU A 454 20.66 -17.02 5.38
C GLU A 454 21.03 -16.78 6.85
N ASP A 455 22.28 -17.06 7.20
CA ASP A 455 22.80 -16.80 8.54
C ASP A 455 23.22 -15.33 8.63
N ASN A 456 23.19 -14.75 9.84
CA ASN A 456 23.70 -13.40 10.16
C ASN A 456 23.00 -12.23 9.42
N LEU A 457 21.70 -12.36 9.15
CA LEU A 457 20.90 -11.22 8.68
C LEU A 457 20.69 -10.20 9.80
N PRO A 458 20.71 -8.88 9.51
CA PRO A 458 20.30 -7.85 10.47
C PRO A 458 18.88 -8.09 11.00
N LYS A 459 18.59 -7.59 12.21
CA LYS A 459 17.26 -7.77 12.81
C LYS A 459 16.16 -7.22 11.89
N CYS A 460 14.99 -7.84 11.90
CA CYS A 460 13.84 -7.49 11.05
C CYS A 460 14.07 -7.60 9.52
N LYS A 461 15.26 -8.02 9.04
CA LYS A 461 15.52 -8.23 7.62
C LYS A 461 15.36 -9.69 7.23
N TRP A 462 14.54 -9.94 6.23
CA TRP A 462 14.29 -11.27 5.69
C TRP A 462 14.89 -11.39 4.29
N ALA A 463 15.66 -12.44 4.03
CA ALA A 463 16.22 -12.68 2.71
C ALA A 463 15.13 -13.21 1.77
N LEU A 464 14.43 -12.30 1.09
CA LEU A 464 13.35 -12.65 0.16
C LEU A 464 13.88 -12.92 -1.24
N GLY A 465 13.21 -13.83 -1.94
CA GLY A 465 13.48 -14.11 -3.34
C GLY A 465 12.32 -14.80 -4.04
N ARG A 466 12.43 -14.96 -5.36
CA ARG A 466 11.48 -15.72 -6.18
C ARG A 466 12.16 -16.86 -6.90
N ILE A 467 11.56 -18.04 -6.86
CA ILE A 467 12.05 -19.20 -7.62
C ILE A 467 11.95 -18.88 -9.12
N ILE A 468 13.06 -18.98 -9.84
CA ILE A 468 13.10 -18.84 -11.30
C ILE A 468 12.95 -20.23 -11.93
N ASP A 469 13.64 -21.22 -11.37
CA ASP A 469 13.74 -22.55 -11.94
C ASP A 469 13.92 -23.62 -10.84
N VAL A 470 13.49 -24.85 -11.14
CA VAL A 470 13.50 -25.99 -10.21
C VAL A 470 14.29 -27.15 -10.82
N ILE A 471 15.17 -27.75 -10.03
CA ILE A 471 16.05 -28.84 -10.46
C ILE A 471 15.65 -30.11 -9.70
N PRO A 472 14.92 -31.04 -10.35
CA PRO A 472 14.54 -32.31 -9.76
C PRO A 472 15.71 -33.30 -9.68
N GLY A 473 15.67 -34.18 -8.68
CA GLY A 473 16.58 -35.32 -8.57
C GLY A 473 16.18 -36.48 -9.48
N LYS A 474 16.97 -37.56 -9.45
CA LYS A 474 16.69 -38.80 -10.22
C LYS A 474 15.35 -39.46 -9.84
N ASP A 475 14.85 -39.17 -8.65
CA ASP A 475 13.57 -39.62 -8.08
C ASP A 475 12.38 -38.71 -8.43
N GLY A 476 12.60 -37.66 -9.25
CA GLY A 476 11.57 -36.70 -9.65
C GLY A 476 11.27 -35.60 -8.63
N TYR A 477 11.86 -35.64 -7.43
CA TYR A 477 11.62 -34.64 -6.39
C TYR A 477 12.54 -33.42 -6.54
N VAL A 478 12.00 -32.22 -6.34
CA VAL A 478 12.78 -30.97 -6.37
C VAL A 478 13.76 -30.94 -5.19
N ARG A 479 15.07 -30.95 -5.50
CA ARG A 479 16.14 -30.88 -4.48
C ARG A 479 16.82 -29.53 -4.44
N VAL A 480 16.88 -28.85 -5.59
CA VAL A 480 17.59 -27.58 -5.76
C VAL A 480 16.71 -26.61 -6.53
N VAL A 481 16.78 -25.33 -6.19
CA VAL A 481 16.06 -24.24 -6.85
C VAL A 481 17.01 -23.09 -7.18
N ASN A 482 16.77 -22.42 -8.30
CA ASN A 482 17.39 -21.14 -8.64
C ASN A 482 16.45 -20.02 -8.18
N VAL A 483 16.93 -19.10 -7.36
CA VAL A 483 16.13 -18.04 -6.74
C VAL A 483 16.68 -16.68 -7.14
N ARG A 484 15.82 -15.81 -7.68
CA ARG A 484 16.11 -14.40 -7.90
C ARG A 484 16.02 -13.66 -6.58
N THR A 485 17.05 -12.90 -6.25
CA THR A 485 17.09 -11.96 -5.12
C THR A 485 17.37 -10.55 -5.62
N ALA A 486 17.31 -9.55 -4.73
CA ALA A 486 17.64 -8.16 -5.09
C ALA A 486 19.08 -8.02 -5.63
N ASN A 487 20.00 -8.89 -5.19
CA ASN A 487 21.42 -8.84 -5.52
C ASN A 487 21.82 -9.83 -6.64
N GLY A 488 20.85 -10.45 -7.31
CA GLY A 488 21.09 -11.42 -8.38
C GLY A 488 20.50 -12.80 -8.11
N THR A 489 20.94 -13.80 -8.88
CA THR A 489 20.39 -15.16 -8.85
C THR A 489 21.26 -16.09 -7.99
N LEU A 490 20.64 -16.83 -7.08
CA LEU A 490 21.30 -17.78 -6.18
C LEU A 490 20.75 -19.19 -6.41
N LYS A 491 21.66 -20.17 -6.45
CA LYS A 491 21.30 -21.60 -6.43
C LYS A 491 21.27 -22.08 -4.99
N ARG A 492 20.16 -22.67 -4.55
CA ARG A 492 19.95 -23.11 -3.16
C ARG A 492 19.28 -24.49 -3.07
N PRO A 493 19.70 -25.35 -2.12
CA PRO A 493 18.98 -26.58 -1.83
C PRO A 493 17.63 -26.25 -1.19
N ILE A 494 16.61 -27.09 -1.41
CA ILE A 494 15.26 -26.85 -0.91
C ILE A 494 15.19 -26.76 0.62
N SER A 495 16.12 -27.41 1.33
CA SER A 495 16.25 -27.33 2.79
C SER A 495 16.59 -25.92 3.31
N LYS A 496 17.21 -25.08 2.48
CA LYS A 496 17.56 -23.69 2.80
C LYS A 496 16.52 -22.68 2.29
N VAL A 497 15.36 -23.15 1.85
CA VAL A 497 14.30 -22.31 1.29
C VAL A 497 13.00 -22.58 2.07
N CYS A 498 12.36 -21.51 2.53
CA CYS A 498 11.04 -21.55 3.15
C CYS A 498 10.04 -20.91 2.19
N LEU A 499 9.03 -21.68 1.77
CA LEU A 499 7.95 -21.14 0.96
C LEU A 499 7.10 -20.21 1.82
N LEU A 500 6.85 -18.99 1.36
CA LEU A 500 5.77 -18.21 1.97
C LEU A 500 4.46 -18.98 1.80
N PRO A 501 3.56 -18.94 2.79
CA PRO A 501 2.37 -19.76 2.77
C PRO A 501 1.47 -19.22 1.66
N VAL A 502 1.51 -19.79 0.47
CA VAL A 502 0.44 -19.69 -0.52
C VAL A 502 -0.52 -20.81 -0.14
N LYS A 503 -1.76 -20.49 0.25
CA LYS A 503 -2.68 -21.58 0.60
C LYS A 503 -2.88 -22.43 -0.66
N THR A 504 -2.51 -23.70 -0.52
CA THR A 504 -3.02 -24.80 -1.33
C THR A 504 -4.52 -24.87 -1.14
N ASP A 505 -5.23 -25.04 -2.26
CA ASP A 505 -6.66 -25.32 -2.35
C ASP A 505 -7.09 -26.26 -1.21
N ASN A 506 -7.89 -25.72 -0.30
CA ASN A 506 -8.72 -26.47 0.64
C ASN A 506 -10.06 -25.75 0.69
#